data_AF-G2QYH4-F1
#
_entry.id   AF-G2QYH4-F1
#
_cell.length_a   1.000
_cell.length_b   1.000
_cell.length_c   1.000
_cell.angle_alpha   90.00
_cell.angle_beta   90.00
_cell.angle_gamma   90.00
#
_symmetry.space_group_name_H-M   'P 1'
#
loop_
_entity.id
_entity.type
_entity.pdbx_description
1 polymer ?
#
loop_
_entity_poly.entity_id
_entity_poly.type
_entity_poly.pdbx_seq_one_letter_code
_entity_poly.pdbx_strand_id
1 'polypeptide(L)' 'MQASRKKRKVFCSKYISKIFEDFLLREGIIHQRSLANTKELNGFLERINQTLLIRVRAMLIDSRAPKYL' A
#
# COMPACT_ATOMS: atom_id res chain seq x y z
N MET A 1 -19.76 15.39 -0.18
CA MET A 1 -19.20 14.48 0.84
C MET A 1 -17.97 13.79 0.26
N GLN A 2 -16.77 14.23 0.60
CA GLN A 2 -15.54 13.60 0.08
C GLN A 2 -15.25 12.33 0.89
N ALA A 3 -15.24 11.18 0.22
CA ALA A 3 -14.88 9.92 0.84
C ALA A 3 -13.38 9.91 1.16
N SER A 4 -13.02 10.19 2.41
CA SER A 4 -11.65 10.04 2.91
C SER A 4 -11.21 8.58 2.71
N ARG A 5 -10.24 8.37 1.82
CA ARG A 5 -9.68 7.05 1.52
C ARG A 5 -8.97 6.52 2.77
N LYS A 6 -9.64 5.66 3.54
CA LYS A 6 -9.07 4.96 4.70
C LYS A 6 -7.90 4.10 4.25
N LYS A 7 -6.67 4.56 4.49
CA LYS A 7 -5.46 3.75 4.30
C LYS A 7 -5.29 2.84 5.51
N ARG A 8 -5.76 1.59 5.38
CA ARG A 8 -5.50 0.54 6.37
C ARG A 8 -4.16 -0.11 6.04
N LYS A 9 -3.23 -0.11 7.00
CA LYS A 9 -1.87 -0.66 6.78
C LYS A 9 -1.54 -1.69 7.85
N VAL A 10 -1.00 -2.81 7.40
CA VAL A 10 -0.56 -3.89 8.30
C VAL A 10 0.70 -3.46 9.02
N PHE A 11 0.82 -3.86 10.29
CA PHE A 11 1.90 -3.51 11.18
C PHE A 11 3.27 -3.72 10.52
N CYS A 12 4.00 -2.63 10.35
CA CYS A 12 5.38 -2.65 9.89
C CYS A 12 6.09 -1.53 10.63
N SER A 13 7.19 -1.87 11.30
CA SER A 13 7.95 -0.97 12.18
C SER A 13 8.42 0.33 11.48
N LYS A 14 8.61 0.27 10.16
CA LYS A 14 8.97 1.43 9.32
C LYS A 14 7.92 2.54 9.28
N TYR A 15 6.67 2.25 9.65
CA TYR A 15 5.57 3.22 9.62
C TYR A 15 5.13 3.66 11.02
N ILE A 16 5.95 3.43 12.05
CA ILE A 16 5.67 3.79 13.44
C ILE A 16 6.43 5.07 13.86
N SER A 17 7.24 5.66 12.97
CA SER A 17 8.00 6.87 13.31
C SER A 17 7.06 8.06 13.58
N LYS A 18 7.37 8.85 14.61
CA LYS A 18 6.64 10.08 14.94
C LYS A 18 6.57 11.04 13.76
N ILE A 19 7.67 11.18 13.02
CA ILE A 19 7.75 12.04 11.82
C ILE A 19 6.68 11.65 10.78
N PHE A 20 6.44 10.35 10.61
CA PHE A 20 5.42 9.88 9.67
C PHE A 20 4.01 10.09 10.19
N GLU A 21 3.79 9.94 11.49
CA GLU A 21 2.50 10.21 12.14
C GLU A 21 2.13 11.70 12.07
N ASP A 22 3.09 12.60 12.35
CA ASP A 22 2.91 14.05 12.24
C ASP A 22 2.58 14.48 10.80
N PHE A 23 3.26 13.87 9.82
CA PHE A 23 2.94 14.08 8.41
C PHE A 23 1.51 13.66 8.07
N LEU A 24 1.09 12.46 8.49
CA LEU A 24 -0.26 11.98 8.22
C LEU A 24 -1.33 12.84 8.91
N LEU A 25 -1.06 13.30 10.13
CA LEU A 25 -1.97 14.19 10.86
C LEU A 25 -2.11 15.55 10.15
N ARG A 26 -0.99 16.12 9.67
CA ARG A 26 -1.00 17.35 8.88
C ARG A 26 -1.82 17.23 7.60
N GLU A 27 -1.75 16.08 6.94
CA GLU A 27 -2.52 15.78 5.72
C GLU A 27 -3.98 15.36 6.02
N GLY A 28 -4.40 15.36 7.28
CA GLY A 28 -5.76 14.95 7.68
C GLY A 28 -6.04 13.46 7.49
N ILE A 29 -5.00 12.63 7.42
CA ILE A 29 -5.10 11.19 7.20
C ILE A 29 -5.10 10.47 8.55
N ILE A 30 -6.20 9.77 8.84
CA ILE A 30 -6.31 8.93 10.02
C ILE A 30 -5.47 7.66 9.83
N HIS A 31 -4.40 7.54 10.63
CA HIS A 31 -3.53 6.37 10.62
C HIS A 31 -4.07 5.27 11.55
N GLN A 32 -4.71 4.24 10.98
CA GLN A 32 -5.13 3.06 11.73
C GLN A 32 -4.09 1.95 11.63
N ARG A 33 -3.62 1.48 12.80
CA ARG A 33 -2.67 0.38 12.91
C ARG A 33 -3.43 -0.91 13.18
N SER A 34 -3.22 -1.92 12.35
CA SER A 34 -3.70 -3.28 12.63
C SER A 34 -2.68 -4.02 13.50
N LEU A 35 -3.13 -5.03 14.26
CA LEU A 35 -2.24 -5.91 15.01
C LEU A 35 -1.23 -6.59 14.08
N ALA A 36 0.00 -6.76 14.57
CA ALA A 36 1.03 -7.49 13.85
C ALA A 36 0.55 -8.90 13.47
N ASN A 37 0.85 -9.31 12.23
CA ASN A 37 0.60 -10.66 11.73
C ASN A 37 -0.87 -11.09 11.60
N THR A 38 -1.81 -10.17 11.36
CA THR A 38 -3.12 -10.57 10.86
C THR A 38 -2.98 -11.11 9.44
N LYS A 39 -2.87 -12.45 9.32
CA LYS A 39 -2.68 -13.17 8.04
C LYS A 39 -3.71 -12.76 6.98
N GLU A 40 -4.94 -12.49 7.40
CA GLU A 40 -6.05 -12.11 6.53
C GLU A 40 -5.85 -10.77 5.83
N LEU A 41 -5.36 -9.75 6.56
CA LEU A 41 -5.11 -8.41 6.03
C LEU A 41 -3.87 -8.39 5.13
N ASN A 42 -2.82 -9.12 5.50
CA ASN A 42 -1.64 -9.28 4.64
C ASN A 42 -1.98 -10.02 3.36
N GLY A 43 -2.74 -11.12 3.44
CA GLY A 43 -3.14 -11.87 2.24
C GLY A 43 -3.97 -11.05 1.25
N PHE A 44 -4.76 -10.08 1.71
CA PHE A 44 -5.42 -9.12 0.81
C PHE A 44 -4.41 -8.18 0.12
N LEU A 45 -3.49 -7.59 0.88
CA LEU A 45 -2.46 -6.71 0.33
C LEU A 45 -1.52 -7.43 -0.65
N GLU A 46 -1.15 -8.67 -0.34
CA GLU A 46 -0.35 -9.53 -1.20
C GLU A 46 -1.04 -9.78 -2.55
N ARG A 47 -2.34 -10.07 -2.54
CA ARG A 47 -3.13 -10.24 -3.77
C ARG A 47 -3.18 -8.96 -4.61
N ILE A 48 -3.33 -7.80 -3.98
CA ILE A 48 -3.28 -6.51 -4.69
C ILE A 48 -1.90 -6.28 -5.29
N ASN A 49 -0.83 -6.52 -4.53
CA ASN A 49 0.54 -6.34 -5.02
C ASN A 49 0.81 -7.25 -6.23
N GLN A 50 0.37 -8.50 -6.17
CA GLN A 50 0.48 -9.42 -7.29
C GLN A 50 -0.31 -8.93 -8.51
N THR A 51 -1.54 -8.46 -8.32
CA THR A 51 -2.37 -7.91 -9.39
C THR A 51 -1.71 -6.69 -10.05
N LEU A 52 -1.13 -5.79 -9.26
CA LEU A 52 -0.40 -4.62 -9.77
C LEU A 52 0.79 -5.04 -10.61
N LEU A 53 1.60 -6.00 -10.13
CA LEU A 53 2.74 -6.50 -10.89
C LEU A 53 2.33 -7.16 -12.21
N ILE A 54 1.25 -7.94 -12.21
CA ILE A 54 0.71 -8.54 -13.44
C ILE A 54 0.31 -7.45 -14.43
N ARG A 55 -0.40 -6.41 -13.97
CA ARG A 55 -0.82 -5.29 -14.83
C ARG A 55 0.36 -4.53 -15.42
N VAL A 56 1.36 -4.21 -14.59
CA VAL A 56 2.57 -3.52 -15.05
C VAL A 56 3.31 -4.37 -16.08
N ARG A 57 3.45 -5.68 -15.86
CA ARG A 57 4.06 -6.60 -16.83
C ARG A 57 3.28 -6.63 -18.15
N ALA A 58 1.95 -6.67 -18.10
CA ALA A 58 1.12 -6.62 -19.30
C ALA A 58 1.33 -5.31 -20.07
N MET A 59 1.33 -4.16 -19.39
CA MET A 59 1.58 -2.85 -19.99
C MET A 59 3.00 -2.74 -20.60
N LEU A 60 4.01 -3.33 -19.96
CA LEU A 60 5.38 -3.36 -20.49
C LEU A 60 5.49 -4.22 -21.75
N ILE A 61 4.80 -5.37 -21.78
CA ILE A 61 4.73 -6.22 -22.97
C ILE A 61 4.00 -5.50 -24.11
N ASP A 62 2.86 -4.87 -23.82
CA ASP A 62 2.06 -4.14 -24.79
C ASP A 62 2.82 -2.96 -25.41
N SER A 63 3.57 -2.22 -24.57
CA SER A 63 4.42 -1.10 -25.02
C SER A 63 5.72 -1.53 -25.71
N ARG A 64 5.97 -2.85 -25.86
CA ARG A 64 7.24 -3.42 -26.38
C ARG A 64 8.47 -2.93 -25.63
N ALA A 65 8.32 -2.55 -24.37
CA ALA A 65 9.41 -2.06 -23.54
C ALA A 65 10.40 -3.21 -23.21
N PRO A 66 11.69 -2.90 -23.00
CA PRO A 66 12.67 -3.92 -22.65
C PRO A 66 12.33 -4.60 -21.33
N LYS A 67 12.48 -5.93 -21.30
CA LYS A 67 12.08 -6.79 -20.17
C LYS A 67 12.92 -6.64 -18.90
N TYR A 68 13.96 -5.80 -18.91
CA TYR A 68 15.01 -5.71 -17.89
C TYR A 68 14.96 -4.47 -16.99
N LEU A 69 13.81 -3.77 -16.95
CA LEU A 69 13.52 -2.69 -16.00
C LEU A 69 13.04 -3.21 -14.64
#